data_AF-A0A3M1MHS2-F1
#
_entry.id   AF-A0A3M1MHS2-F1
#
_cell.length_a   1.000
_cell.length_b   1.000
_cell.length_c   1.000
_cell.angle_alpha   90.00
_cell.angle_beta   90.00
_cell.angle_gamma   90.00
#
_symmetry.space_group_name_H-M   'P 1'
#
loop_
_entity.id
_entity.type
_entity.pdbx_description
1 polymer ?
#
loop_
_entity_poly.entity_id
_entity_poly.type
_entity_poly.pdbx_seq_one_letter_code
_entity_poly.pdbx_strand_id
1 'polypeptide(L)'
;MNTHLLFLFLDGVGLGTPDPAYNPWASASMPHLRALLGGIPLSNAHSRVENSRATLRPLDATLGIPGRPQSASGQAAILTGRNIPYLLGGHYGPRPNSPIAAALRRDTLFHRFRQAGLEADLCNAYPAPYFEAIQRGKRIPGAIAMAARAAGLPLHTRTDLLHGQA
;
A
#
# COMPACT_ATOMS: atom_id res chain seq x y z
N MET A 1 9.12 21.66 -14.46
CA MET A 1 9.12 20.19 -14.59
C MET A 1 7.92 19.69 -13.80
N ASN A 2 7.04 18.89 -14.42
CA ASN A 2 5.97 18.23 -13.66
C ASN A 2 6.57 17.01 -12.96
N THR A 3 6.51 16.99 -11.64
CA THR A 3 6.95 15.86 -10.83
C THR A 3 5.83 14.83 -10.79
N HIS A 4 6.09 13.63 -11.28
CA HIS A 4 5.18 12.49 -11.13
C HIS A 4 5.62 11.63 -9.94
N LEU A 5 4.66 11.16 -9.14
CA LEU A 5 4.89 10.26 -8.02
C LEU A 5 4.22 8.92 -8.31
N LEU A 6 5.02 7.84 -8.32
CA LEU A 6 4.53 6.47 -8.33
C LEU A 6 4.72 5.86 -6.94
N PHE A 7 3.61 5.49 -6.29
CA PHE A 7 3.63 4.80 -5.00
C PHE A 7 3.27 3.33 -5.18
N LEU A 8 4.27 2.45 -5.03
CA LEU A 8 4.08 1.00 -5.10
C LEU A 8 4.01 0.42 -3.68
N PHE A 9 2.90 -0.22 -3.35
CA PHE A 9 2.71 -0.92 -2.08
C PHE A 9 2.45 -2.40 -2.34
N LEU A 10 3.32 -3.25 -1.79
CA LEU A 10 3.20 -4.70 -1.88
C LEU A 10 2.71 -5.22 -0.53
N ASP A 11 1.52 -5.83 -0.51
CA ASP A 11 0.93 -6.39 0.72
C ASP A 11 1.55 -7.75 1.04
N GLY A 12 1.69 -8.05 2.33
CA GLY A 12 2.14 -9.37 2.81
C GLY A 12 3.63 -9.68 2.61
N VAL A 13 4.45 -8.71 2.22
CA VAL A 13 5.90 -8.89 2.04
C VAL A 13 6.69 -8.13 3.11
N GLY A 14 7.75 -8.77 3.61
CA GLY A 14 8.68 -8.19 4.58
C GLY A 14 10.13 -8.37 4.15
N LEU A 15 11.05 -7.80 4.94
CA LEU A 15 12.48 -8.00 4.77
C LEU A 15 12.94 -9.26 5.51
N GLY A 16 13.21 -10.33 4.76
CA GLY A 16 13.72 -11.59 5.29
C GLY A 16 15.25 -11.70 5.25
N THR A 17 15.78 -12.84 5.70
CA THR A 17 17.20 -13.19 5.58
C THR A 17 17.64 -13.21 4.12
N PRO A 18 18.94 -13.06 3.79
CA PRO A 18 19.42 -13.14 2.40
C PRO A 18 19.42 -14.56 1.83
N ASP A 19 18.85 -15.55 2.52
CA ASP A 19 18.84 -16.95 2.11
C ASP A 19 17.86 -17.18 0.94
N PRO A 20 18.34 -17.54 -0.27
CA PRO A 20 17.47 -17.76 -1.43
C PRO A 20 16.53 -18.96 -1.29
N ALA A 21 16.77 -19.89 -0.34
CA ALA A 21 15.86 -21.00 -0.08
C ALA A 21 14.56 -20.55 0.63
N TYR A 22 14.59 -19.41 1.32
CA TYR A 22 13.46 -18.93 2.13
C TYR A 22 12.99 -17.51 1.77
N ASN A 23 13.84 -16.69 1.16
CA ASN A 23 13.52 -15.32 0.79
C ASN A 23 13.37 -15.16 -0.74
N PRO A 24 12.14 -14.97 -1.25
CA PRO A 24 11.90 -14.71 -2.67
C PRO A 24 12.66 -13.50 -3.21
N TRP A 25 12.95 -12.50 -2.36
CA TRP A 25 13.74 -11.34 -2.74
C TRP A 25 15.22 -11.65 -2.97
N ALA A 26 15.74 -12.74 -2.38
CA ALA A 26 17.10 -13.18 -2.61
C ALA A 26 17.20 -14.06 -3.88
N SER A 27 16.20 -14.93 -4.11
CA SER A 27 16.19 -15.86 -5.24
C SER A 27 15.72 -15.24 -6.57
N ALA A 28 14.80 -14.27 -6.54
CA ALA A 28 14.27 -13.66 -7.75
C ALA A 28 15.31 -12.82 -8.51
N SER A 29 15.27 -12.90 -9.84
CA SER A 29 16.03 -11.98 -10.70
C SER A 29 15.37 -10.59 -10.70
N MET A 30 16.02 -9.62 -10.08
CA MET A 30 15.52 -8.25 -9.94
C MET A 30 16.56 -7.20 -10.36
N PRO A 31 16.94 -7.15 -11.64
CA PRO A 31 18.05 -6.32 -12.10
C PRO A 31 17.85 -4.82 -11.82
N HIS A 32 16.64 -4.30 -12.03
CA HIS A 32 16.33 -2.89 -11.81
C HIS A 32 16.39 -2.50 -10.33
N LEU A 33 15.79 -3.30 -9.45
CA LEU A 33 15.81 -3.03 -8.02
C LEU A 33 17.23 -3.19 -7.45
N ARG A 34 17.96 -4.24 -7.86
CA ARG A 34 19.36 -4.41 -7.47
C ARG A 34 20.21 -3.23 -7.91
N ALA A 35 20.07 -2.74 -9.14
CA ALA A 35 20.82 -1.59 -9.62
C ALA A 35 20.55 -0.33 -8.78
N LEU A 36 19.28 -0.05 -8.43
CA LEU A 36 18.93 1.06 -7.53
C LEU A 36 19.58 0.92 -6.15
N LEU A 37 19.70 -0.32 -5.65
CA LEU A 37 20.28 -0.64 -4.34
C LEU A 37 21.80 -0.89 -4.39
N GLY A 38 22.49 -0.53 -5.47
CA GLY A 38 23.95 -0.68 -5.58
C GLY A 38 24.42 -2.13 -5.77
N GLY A 39 23.60 -2.97 -6.41
CA GLY A 39 23.88 -4.38 -6.70
C GLY A 39 23.44 -5.36 -5.62
N ILE A 40 22.94 -4.86 -4.49
CA ILE A 40 22.66 -5.67 -3.29
C ILE A 40 21.23 -6.26 -3.33
N PRO A 41 21.02 -7.53 -2.93
CA PRO A 41 19.69 -8.11 -2.80
C PRO A 41 18.88 -7.46 -1.66
N LEU A 42 17.57 -7.33 -1.88
CA LEU A 42 16.65 -6.82 -0.86
C LEU A 42 16.50 -7.84 0.28
N SER A 43 17.11 -7.55 1.43
CA SER A 43 17.12 -8.42 2.61
C SER A 43 17.34 -7.62 3.89
N ASN A 44 17.14 -8.26 5.04
CA ASN A 44 17.39 -7.64 6.35
C ASN A 44 18.88 -7.38 6.64
N ALA A 45 19.79 -8.17 6.04
CA ALA A 45 21.24 -8.03 6.16
C ALA A 45 21.76 -6.71 5.56
N HIS A 46 21.06 -6.20 4.54
CA HIS A 46 21.38 -4.94 3.87
C HIS A 46 20.15 -4.02 3.86
N SER A 47 19.56 -3.84 5.04
CA SER A 47 18.29 -3.12 5.19
C SER A 47 18.39 -1.60 5.11
N ARG A 48 19.60 -1.04 5.04
CA ARG A 48 19.83 0.41 4.92
C ARG A 48 20.75 0.70 3.75
N VAL A 49 20.24 1.46 2.78
CA VAL A 49 20.98 1.97 1.63
C VAL A 49 20.61 3.43 1.48
N GLU A 50 21.60 4.28 1.19
CA GLU A 50 21.39 5.67 0.83
C GLU A 50 22.42 6.03 -0.25
N ASN A 51 21.94 6.41 -1.43
CA ASN A 51 22.77 6.82 -2.55
C ASN A 51 22.02 7.89 -3.37
N SER A 52 22.63 8.40 -4.44
CA SER A 52 22.04 9.46 -5.27
C SER A 52 20.75 9.09 -5.99
N ARG A 53 20.40 7.79 -6.05
CA ARG A 53 19.27 7.24 -6.80
C ARG A 53 18.19 6.64 -5.91
N ALA A 54 18.52 6.14 -4.73
CA ALA A 54 17.58 5.42 -3.88
C ALA A 54 17.95 5.48 -2.38
N THR A 55 16.91 5.35 -1.57
CA THR A 55 17.00 5.15 -0.13
C THR A 55 16.20 3.91 0.25
N LEU A 56 16.83 2.98 0.97
CA LEU A 56 16.20 1.81 1.58
C LEU A 56 16.23 1.95 3.09
N ARG A 57 15.08 1.79 3.74
CA ARG A 57 14.96 1.84 5.20
C ARG A 57 14.05 0.71 5.67
N PRO A 58 14.45 -0.03 6.72
CA PRO A 58 13.52 -0.94 7.37
C PRO A 58 12.51 -0.12 8.16
N LEU A 59 11.24 -0.47 8.05
CA LEU A 59 10.16 0.14 8.80
C LEU A 59 9.59 -0.89 9.78
N ASP A 60 9.25 -0.42 10.98
CA ASP A 60 8.53 -1.23 11.95
C ASP A 60 7.05 -1.34 11.52
N ALA A 61 6.68 -2.50 10.99
CA ALA A 61 5.32 -2.78 10.59
C ALA A 61 4.32 -2.76 11.76
N THR A 62 4.79 -2.91 13.00
CA THR A 62 3.94 -2.87 14.19
C THR A 62 3.61 -1.46 14.65
N LEU A 63 4.33 -0.44 14.14
CA LEU A 63 4.17 0.96 14.54
C LEU A 63 4.25 1.16 16.07
N GLY A 64 5.10 0.38 16.74
CA GLY A 64 5.25 0.35 18.19
C GLY A 64 4.08 -0.26 18.96
N ILE A 65 3.11 -0.88 18.27
CA ILE A 65 1.92 -1.48 18.89
C ILE A 65 2.06 -3.00 18.98
N PRO A 66 1.94 -3.61 20.18
CA PRO A 66 2.06 -5.05 20.35
C PRO A 66 1.10 -5.86 19.47
N GLY A 67 1.55 -7.05 19.08
CA GLY A 67 0.76 -7.99 18.27
C GLY A 67 1.15 -8.01 16.80
N ARG A 68 0.51 -8.90 16.06
CA ARG A 68 0.79 -9.08 14.63
C ARG A 68 0.19 -7.92 13.82
N PRO A 69 0.96 -7.24 12.96
CA PRO A 69 0.43 -6.16 12.13
C PRO A 69 -0.67 -6.69 11.21
N GLN A 70 -1.72 -5.88 11.03
CA GLN A 70 -2.89 -6.22 10.23
C GLN A 70 -3.10 -5.22 9.09
N SER A 71 -3.61 -5.72 7.96
CA SER A 71 -3.67 -4.96 6.71
C SER A 71 -4.55 -3.71 6.79
N ALA A 72 -5.74 -3.78 7.40
CA ALA A 72 -6.65 -2.63 7.40
C ALA A 72 -6.11 -1.46 8.21
N SER A 73 -5.63 -1.69 9.44
CA SER A 73 -5.04 -0.65 10.28
C SER A 73 -3.70 -0.16 9.72
N GLY A 74 -2.85 -1.05 9.19
CA GLY A 74 -1.55 -0.68 8.60
C GLY A 74 -1.69 0.16 7.33
N GLN A 75 -2.53 -0.27 6.38
CA GLN A 75 -2.81 0.49 5.15
C GLN A 75 -3.47 1.84 5.46
N ALA A 76 -4.36 1.90 6.44
CA ALA A 76 -4.94 3.16 6.88
C ALA A 76 -3.89 4.10 7.48
N ALA A 77 -2.89 3.58 8.20
CA ALA A 77 -1.79 4.39 8.69
C ALA A 77 -0.96 5.01 7.55
N ILE A 78 -0.63 4.21 6.52
CA ILE A 78 0.06 4.69 5.32
C ILE A 78 -0.74 5.82 4.64
N LEU A 79 -2.04 5.61 4.42
CA LEU A 79 -2.87 6.53 3.65
C LEU A 79 -3.19 7.82 4.39
N THR A 80 -3.32 7.79 5.72
CA THR A 80 -3.70 8.95 6.54
C THR A 80 -2.49 9.69 7.13
N GLY A 81 -1.33 9.02 7.22
CA GLY A 81 -0.16 9.50 7.96
C GLY A 81 -0.33 9.47 9.49
N ARG A 82 -1.32 8.73 10.01
CA ARG A 82 -1.64 8.64 11.44
C ARG A 82 -1.38 7.23 11.95
N ASN A 83 -0.94 7.06 13.19
CA ASN A 83 -0.79 5.73 13.79
C ASN A 83 -2.17 5.13 14.11
N ILE A 84 -2.82 4.53 13.11
CA ILE A 84 -4.17 3.95 13.24
C ILE A 84 -4.21 2.80 14.26
N PRO A 85 -3.25 1.85 14.29
CA PRO A 85 -3.21 0.84 15.34
C PRO A 85 -3.20 1.45 16.76
N TYR A 86 -2.42 2.51 16.99
CA TYR A 86 -2.41 3.22 18.27
C TYR A 86 -3.78 3.80 18.62
N LEU A 87 -4.42 4.49 17.67
CA LEU A 87 -5.74 5.11 17.87
C LEU A 87 -6.86 4.09 18.14
N LEU A 88 -6.69 2.84 17.71
CA LEU A 88 -7.62 1.74 17.96
C LEU A 88 -7.29 0.94 19.23
N GLY A 89 -6.11 1.15 19.81
CA GLY A 89 -5.58 0.29 20.87
C GLY A 89 -5.08 -1.08 20.40
N GLY A 90 -4.86 -1.27 19.09
CA GLY A 90 -4.41 -2.54 18.54
C GLY A 90 -4.48 -2.62 17.02
N HIS A 91 -3.87 -3.68 16.47
CA HIS A 91 -3.95 -3.99 15.04
C HIS A 91 -5.33 -4.54 14.66
N TYR A 92 -5.84 -4.16 13.50
CA TYR A 92 -7.15 -4.60 13.02
C TYR A 92 -7.15 -4.91 11.52
N GLY A 93 -7.82 -5.97 11.13
CA GLY A 93 -7.93 -6.39 9.72
C GLY A 93 -8.68 -7.71 9.55
N PRO A 94 -8.84 -8.17 8.29
CA PRO A 94 -8.24 -7.62 7.08
C PRO A 94 -9.04 -6.48 6.42
N ARG A 95 -10.26 -6.18 6.91
CA ARG A 95 -11.11 -5.11 6.35
C ARG A 95 -11.32 -3.97 7.35
N PRO A 96 -11.59 -2.73 6.90
CA PRO A 96 -11.84 -1.60 7.80
C PRO A 96 -13.06 -1.83 8.70
N ASN A 97 -12.91 -1.61 10.01
CA ASN A 97 -14.05 -1.39 10.91
C ASN A 97 -14.57 0.05 10.76
N SER A 98 -15.60 0.41 11.53
CA SER A 98 -16.21 1.74 11.47
C SER A 98 -15.21 2.88 11.78
N PRO A 99 -14.38 2.83 12.84
CA PRO A 99 -13.35 3.85 13.08
C PRO A 99 -12.33 4.00 11.94
N ILE A 100 -11.82 2.89 11.38
CA ILE A 100 -10.89 2.94 10.24
C ILE A 100 -11.59 3.55 9.03
N ALA A 101 -12.81 3.11 8.72
CA ALA A 101 -13.58 3.66 7.61
C ALA A 101 -13.83 5.16 7.76
N ALA A 102 -14.09 5.64 8.97
CA ALA A 102 -14.26 7.06 9.25
C ALA A 102 -12.96 7.85 8.99
N ALA A 103 -11.80 7.30 9.35
CA ALA A 103 -10.51 7.92 9.06
C ALA A 103 -10.23 7.97 7.55
N LEU A 104 -10.48 6.87 6.83
CA LEU A 104 -10.23 6.76 5.39
C LEU A 104 -11.14 7.65 4.52
N ARG A 105 -12.30 8.08 5.05
CA ARG A 105 -13.28 8.91 4.33
C ARG A 105 -13.03 10.42 4.41
N ARG A 106 -12.05 10.86 5.20
CA ARG A 106 -11.89 12.29 5.51
C ARG A 106 -10.61 12.89 4.95
N ASP A 107 -9.48 12.29 5.27
CA ASP A 107 -8.18 12.87 4.99
C ASP A 107 -7.14 11.77 4.75
N THR A 108 -6.94 11.46 3.47
CA THR A 108 -5.91 10.53 2.99
C THR A 108 -5.05 11.20 1.94
N LEU A 109 -3.92 10.60 1.56
CA LEU A 109 -3.08 11.08 0.46
C LEU A 109 -3.89 11.40 -0.81
N PHE A 110 -4.88 10.57 -1.15
CA PHE A 110 -5.78 10.85 -2.29
C PHE A 110 -6.59 12.14 -2.12
N HIS A 111 -7.16 12.39 -0.94
CA HIS A 111 -7.89 13.62 -0.65
C HIS A 111 -6.95 14.84 -0.75
N ARG A 112 -5.75 14.74 -0.15
CA ARG A 112 -4.78 15.84 -0.13
C ARG A 112 -4.28 16.19 -1.52
N PHE A 113 -3.99 15.19 -2.37
CA PHE A 113 -3.62 15.46 -3.77
C PHE A 113 -4.74 16.15 -4.54
N ARG A 114 -5.98 15.67 -4.43
CA ARG A 114 -7.12 16.32 -5.09
C ARG A 114 -7.37 17.75 -4.59
N GLN A 115 -7.28 17.97 -3.28
CA GLN A 115 -7.43 19.30 -2.68
C GLN A 115 -6.35 20.28 -3.13
N ALA A 116 -5.14 19.77 -3.41
CA ALA A 116 -4.05 20.54 -3.98
C ALA A 116 -4.19 20.77 -5.51
N GLY A 117 -5.28 20.32 -6.14
CA GLY A 117 -5.48 20.42 -7.59
C GLY A 117 -4.61 19.47 -8.41
N LEU A 118 -4.05 18.43 -7.79
CA LEU A 118 -3.24 17.41 -8.44
C LEU A 118 -4.10 16.23 -8.88
N GLU A 119 -3.70 15.60 -9.98
CA GLU A 119 -4.26 14.33 -10.43
C GLU A 119 -3.73 13.19 -9.54
N ALA A 120 -4.61 12.28 -9.17
CA ALA A 120 -4.29 11.09 -8.41
C ALA A 120 -5.11 9.92 -8.94
N ASP A 121 -4.54 8.71 -8.90
CA ASP A 121 -5.21 7.50 -9.33
C ASP A 121 -4.82 6.31 -8.44
N LEU A 122 -5.69 5.29 -8.42
CA LEU A 122 -5.40 3.98 -7.88
C LEU A 122 -5.35 2.98 -9.05
N CYS A 123 -4.13 2.72 -9.52
CA CYS A 123 -3.80 1.81 -10.63
C CYS A 123 -3.96 0.31 -10.27
N ASN A 124 -5.03 -0.04 -9.53
CA ASN A 124 -5.41 -1.41 -9.26
C ASN A 124 -6.71 -1.72 -9.99
N ALA A 125 -6.76 -2.88 -10.66
CA ALA A 125 -7.97 -3.38 -11.28
C ALA A 125 -8.68 -4.43 -10.43
N TYR A 126 -10.00 -4.42 -10.47
CA TYR A 126 -10.86 -5.34 -9.74
C TYR A 126 -11.79 -6.10 -10.70
N PRO A 127 -12.10 -7.39 -10.42
CA PRO A 127 -12.99 -8.18 -11.27
C PRO A 127 -14.47 -7.80 -11.05
N ALA A 128 -15.34 -8.01 -12.04
CA ALA A 128 -16.76 -7.63 -11.94
C ALA A 128 -17.48 -8.15 -10.67
N PRO A 129 -17.27 -9.41 -10.22
CA PRO A 129 -17.86 -9.91 -8.98
C PRO A 129 -17.50 -9.10 -7.72
N TYR A 130 -16.35 -8.40 -7.71
CA TYR A 130 -15.97 -7.51 -6.62
C TYR A 130 -16.95 -6.34 -6.49
N PHE A 131 -17.25 -5.69 -7.61
CA PHE A 131 -18.18 -4.56 -7.67
C PHE A 131 -19.60 -4.99 -7.32
N GLU A 132 -20.07 -6.10 -7.89
CA GLU A 132 -21.40 -6.65 -7.59
C GLU A 132 -21.55 -7.00 -6.09
N ALA A 133 -20.52 -7.53 -5.46
CA ALA A 133 -20.55 -7.85 -4.04
C ALA A 133 -20.65 -6.59 -3.17
N ILE A 134 -19.98 -5.51 -3.57
CA ILE A 134 -20.09 -4.21 -2.88
C ILE A 134 -21.48 -3.60 -3.08
N GLN A 135 -22.00 -3.59 -4.30
CA GLN A 135 -23.32 -3.04 -4.60
C GLN A 135 -24.43 -3.78 -3.86
N ARG A 136 -24.32 -5.11 -3.73
CA ARG A 136 -25.27 -5.94 -2.96
C ARG A 136 -25.06 -5.89 -1.44
N GLY A 137 -24.12 -5.08 -0.94
CA GLY A 137 -23.80 -5.02 0.49
C GLY A 137 -23.14 -6.28 1.06
N LYS A 138 -22.78 -7.25 0.22
CA LYS A 138 -22.13 -8.52 0.62
C LYS A 138 -20.64 -8.37 0.89
N ARG A 139 -20.04 -7.23 0.53
CA ARG A 139 -18.62 -6.93 0.72
C ARG A 139 -18.40 -5.46 1.01
N ILE A 140 -17.49 -5.18 1.94
CA ILE A 140 -16.89 -3.84 2.07
C ILE A 140 -15.53 -3.80 1.34
N PRO A 141 -15.15 -2.64 0.76
CA PRO A 141 -13.82 -2.46 0.18
C PRO A 141 -12.70 -2.62 1.22
N GLY A 142 -11.50 -2.98 0.77
CA GLY A 142 -10.28 -2.86 1.57
C GLY A 142 -9.89 -1.40 1.81
N ALA A 143 -8.92 -1.13 2.67
CA ALA A 143 -8.58 0.24 3.09
C ALA A 143 -8.21 1.17 1.92
N ILE A 144 -7.33 0.71 1.01
CA ILE A 144 -6.89 1.49 -0.16
C ILE A 144 -8.06 1.80 -1.11
N ALA A 145 -8.83 0.78 -1.50
CA ALA A 145 -10.00 0.95 -2.38
C ALA A 145 -11.09 1.82 -1.74
N MET A 146 -11.29 1.72 -0.42
CA MET A 146 -12.21 2.57 0.32
C MET A 146 -11.77 4.02 0.28
N ALA A 147 -10.48 4.29 0.54
CA ALA A 147 -9.92 5.64 0.51
C ALA A 147 -9.99 6.29 -0.87
N ALA A 148 -9.63 5.54 -1.92
CA ALA A 148 -9.70 6.01 -3.31
C ALA A 148 -11.14 6.41 -3.67
N ARG A 149 -12.12 5.53 -3.42
CA ARG A 149 -13.55 5.82 -3.65
C ARG A 149 -14.05 7.02 -2.84
N ALA A 150 -13.65 7.12 -1.56
CA ALA A 150 -14.05 8.25 -0.71
C ALA A 150 -13.48 9.58 -1.20
N ALA A 151 -12.26 9.55 -1.75
CA ALA A 151 -11.66 10.68 -2.44
C ALA A 151 -12.22 10.88 -3.85
N GLY A 152 -13.27 10.17 -4.26
CA GLY A 152 -13.93 10.29 -5.57
C GLY A 152 -13.08 9.81 -6.75
N LEU A 153 -12.10 8.94 -6.52
CA LEU A 153 -11.36 8.26 -7.58
C LEU A 153 -12.13 7.02 -8.06
N PRO A 154 -12.08 6.70 -9.37
CA PRO A 154 -12.62 5.45 -9.87
C PRO A 154 -11.86 4.25 -9.31
N LEU A 155 -12.49 3.08 -9.32
CA LEU A 155 -11.78 1.81 -9.20
C LEU A 155 -11.79 1.16 -10.56
N HIS A 156 -10.63 0.76 -11.03
CA HIS A 156 -10.50 0.19 -12.36
C HIS A 156 -11.02 -1.23 -12.43
N THR A 157 -11.45 -1.60 -13.62
CA THR A 157 -11.98 -2.91 -13.98
C THR A 157 -10.94 -3.72 -14.72
N ARG A 158 -11.26 -4.99 -14.98
CA ARG A 158 -10.47 -5.83 -15.89
C ARG A 158 -10.34 -5.21 -17.29
N THR A 159 -11.35 -4.50 -17.77
CA THR A 159 -11.33 -3.87 -19.10
C THR A 159 -10.29 -2.75 -19.14
N ASP A 160 -10.29 -1.87 -18.12
CA ASP A 160 -9.34 -0.78 -18.00
C ASP A 160 -7.89 -1.32 -17.97
N LEU A 161 -7.64 -2.40 -17.22
CA LEU A 161 -6.33 -3.07 -17.19
C LEU A 161 -5.89 -3.57 -18.58
N LEU A 162 -6.80 -4.21 -19.33
CA LEU A 162 -6.48 -4.72 -20.67
C LEU A 162 -6.21 -3.59 -21.69
N HIS A 163 -6.72 -2.39 -21.43
CA HIS A 163 -6.47 -1.20 -22.25
C HIS A 163 -5.30 -0.33 -21.74
N GLY A 164 -4.59 -0.74 -20.68
CA GLY A 164 -3.49 0.04 -20.11
C GLY A 164 -3.95 1.31 -19.40
N GLN A 165 -5.19 1.31 -18.89
CA GLN A 165 -5.81 2.41 -18.14
C GLN A 165 -5.88 2.12 -16.64
N ALA A 166 -5.25 1.03 -16.20
CA ALA A 166 -5.12 0.61 -14.81
C ALA A 166 -3.71 0.10 -14.54
#